data_AF-A0A9E4ZEB0-F1
#
_entry.id   AF-A0A9E4ZEB0-F1
#
_cell.length_a   1.000
_cell.length_b   1.000
_cell.length_c   1.000
_cell.angle_alpha   90.00
_cell.angle_beta   90.00
_cell.angle_gamma   90.00
#
_symmetry.space_group_name_H-M   'P 1'
#
loop_
_entity.id
_entity.type
_entity.pdbx_description
1 polymer ?
#
loop_
_entity_poly.entity_id
_entity_poly.type
_entity_poly.pdbx_seq_one_letter_code
_entity_poly.pdbx_strand_id
1 'polypeptide(L)'
;LTIGGADVRGGVVTSNIRGELEVTFIVPGLNGSQLVTVTIGNKTVSTSLTVVPVAGTAAAATTAPAEIFADVIANDDNLVRVWRFSNATQTWEFYDPRPAFEQANTLEKSGAGDIVWVNVTSEQAFQSTTLFPGWNLISLD
;
A
#
# COMPACT_ATOMS: atom_id res chain seq x y z
N LEU A 1 10.46 16.94 22.22
CA LEU A 1 9.29 16.12 21.82
C LEU A 1 9.77 15.24 20.69
N THR A 2 9.60 13.93 20.82
CA THR A 2 10.01 12.97 19.78
C THR A 2 8.79 12.16 19.38
N ILE A 3 8.52 12.02 18.09
CA ILE A 3 7.39 11.24 17.56
C ILE A 3 7.93 10.34 16.46
N GLY A 4 7.64 9.04 16.53
CA GLY A 4 8.18 8.05 15.59
C GLY A 4 9.71 7.99 15.55
N GLY A 5 10.40 8.39 16.63
CA GLY A 5 11.86 8.47 16.69
C GLY A 5 12.49 9.75 16.12
N ALA A 6 11.71 10.64 15.49
CA ALA A 6 12.18 11.94 15.02
C ALA A 6 12.08 13.00 16.12
N ASP A 7 13.11 13.84 16.29
CA ASP A 7 13.06 15.01 17.18
C ASP A 7 12.32 16.16 16.50
N VAL A 8 11.17 16.52 17.05
CA VAL A 8 10.27 17.56 16.51
C VAL A 8 10.26 18.81 17.39
N ARG A 9 11.32 19.04 18.18
CA ARG A 9 11.45 20.23 19.04
C ARG A 9 11.42 21.52 18.21
N GLY A 10 10.30 22.24 18.26
CA GLY A 10 10.18 23.65 17.89
C GLY A 10 10.16 24.56 19.12
N GLY A 11 11.31 25.13 19.48
CA GLY A 11 11.42 26.20 20.48
C GLY A 11 10.94 25.88 21.91
N VAL A 12 10.82 26.95 22.72
CA VAL A 12 10.19 26.91 24.05
C VAL A 12 8.71 27.28 23.87
N VAL A 13 7.81 26.39 24.30
CA VAL A 13 6.37 26.67 24.30
C VAL A 13 5.89 26.76 25.74
N THR A 14 5.22 27.86 26.07
CA THR A 14 4.70 28.14 27.42
C THR A 14 3.19 28.01 27.44
N SER A 15 2.64 27.47 28.53
CA SER A 15 1.20 27.40 28.75
C SER A 15 0.56 28.79 28.82
N ASN A 16 -0.69 28.91 28.39
CA ASN A 16 -1.48 30.14 28.55
C ASN A 16 -1.90 30.38 30.01
N ILE A 17 -2.63 31.47 30.28
CA ILE A 17 -3.05 31.84 31.64
C ILE A 17 -3.95 30.79 32.31
N ARG A 18 -4.57 29.92 31.51
CA ARG A 18 -5.45 28.83 31.95
C ARG A 18 -4.72 27.49 32.06
N GLY A 19 -3.42 27.44 31.73
CA GLY A 19 -2.60 26.23 31.76
C GLY A 19 -2.66 25.38 30.48
N GLU A 20 -3.32 25.86 29.42
CA GLU A 20 -3.43 25.12 28.15
C GLU A 20 -2.18 25.33 27.29
N LEU A 21 -1.83 24.31 26.52
CA LEU A 21 -0.66 24.26 25.65
C LEU A 21 -1.06 23.65 24.30
N GLU A 22 -0.83 24.37 23.21
CA GLU A 22 -1.01 23.87 21.84
C GLU A 22 0.33 23.92 21.11
N VAL A 23 0.69 22.81 20.46
CA VAL A 23 1.93 22.68 19.69
C VAL A 23 1.60 22.06 18.35
N THR A 24 1.99 22.74 17.26
CA THR A 24 1.88 22.22 15.90
C THR A 24 3.28 21.87 15.38
N PHE A 25 3.44 20.67 14.85
CA PHE A 25 4.67 20.24 14.19
C PHE A 25 4.32 19.44 12.93
N ILE A 26 5.21 19.44 11.95
CA ILE A 26 5.09 18.62 10.74
C ILE A 26 6.01 17.40 10.93
N VAL A 27 5.46 16.20 10.77
CA VAL A 27 6.27 14.97 10.77
C VAL A 27 6.19 14.31 9.40
N PRO A 28 7.30 14.28 8.63
CA PRO A 28 7.31 13.60 7.34
C PRO A 28 7.31 12.07 7.52
N GLY A 29 6.52 11.36 6.70
CA GLY A 29 6.61 9.91 6.54
C GLY A 29 5.98 9.05 7.65
N LEU A 30 5.10 9.61 8.49
CA LEU A 30 4.38 8.80 9.48
C LEU A 30 3.27 7.97 8.82
N ASN A 31 3.26 6.67 9.07
CA ASN A 31 2.17 5.76 8.75
C ASN A 31 1.85 4.88 9.97
N GLY A 32 0.59 4.53 10.18
CA GLY A 32 0.17 3.60 11.23
C GLY A 32 0.03 4.25 12.61
N SER A 33 0.09 3.43 13.66
CA SER A 33 -0.10 3.87 15.05
C SER A 33 1.14 4.60 15.58
N GLN A 34 0.94 5.82 16.05
CA GLN A 34 1.97 6.68 16.59
C GLN A 34 1.68 6.98 18.05
N LEU A 35 2.69 6.82 18.91
CA LEU A 35 2.57 7.17 20.32
C LEU A 35 3.04 8.62 20.51
N VAL A 36 2.15 9.45 21.04
CA VAL A 36 2.46 10.82 21.44
C VAL A 36 2.57 10.85 22.96
N THR A 37 3.75 11.19 23.47
CA THR A 37 4.03 11.27 24.90
C THR A 37 4.37 12.70 25.30
N VAL A 38 3.72 13.16 26.37
CA VAL A 38 3.96 14.46 26.99
C VAL A 38 4.45 14.22 28.42
N THR A 39 5.57 14.84 28.77
CA THR A 39 6.14 14.79 30.13
C THR A 39 6.22 16.20 30.69
N ILE A 40 5.63 16.41 31.86
CA ILE A 40 5.63 17.68 32.60
C ILE A 40 6.17 17.41 34.01
N GLY A 41 7.36 17.93 34.32
CA GLY A 41 8.06 17.59 35.56
C GLY A 41 8.30 16.08 35.66
N ASN A 42 7.71 15.44 36.67
CA ASN A 42 7.76 13.99 36.89
C ASN A 42 6.50 13.22 36.43
N LYS A 43 5.56 13.88 35.76
CA LYS A 43 4.32 13.26 35.25
C LYS A 43 4.43 13.03 33.75
N THR A 44 4.04 11.84 33.31
CA THR A 44 3.99 11.47 31.89
C THR A 44 2.57 11.06 31.53
N VAL A 45 2.05 11.59 30.43
CA VAL A 45 0.78 11.22 29.81
C VAL A 45 1.06 10.84 28.36
N SER A 46 0.43 9.78 27.87
CA SER A 46 0.57 9.36 26.48
C SER A 46 -0.81 9.14 25.85
N THR A 47 -0.90 9.42 24.55
CA THR A 47 -2.07 9.11 23.71
C THR A 47 -1.59 8.51 22.39
N SER A 48 -2.39 7.64 21.78
CA SER A 48 -2.11 7.09 20.46
C SER A 48 -2.87 7.84 19.39
N LEU A 49 -2.18 8.17 18.30
CA LEU A 49 -2.74 8.74 17.08
C LEU A 49 -2.49 7.76 15.93
N THR A 50 -3.53 7.42 15.17
CA THR A 50 -3.37 6.64 13.94
C THR A 50 -3.30 7.58 12.76
N VAL A 51 -2.15 7.59 12.06
CA VAL A 51 -1.99 8.34 10.81
C VAL A 51 -2.28 7.40 9.65
N VAL A 52 -3.33 7.71 8.89
CA VAL A 52 -3.67 6.98 7.66
C VAL A 52 -2.98 7.69 6.50
N PRO A 53 -2.16 7.00 5.68
CA PRO A 53 -1.61 7.60 4.49
C PRO A 53 -2.73 8.11 3.59
N VAL A 54 -2.56 9.30 3.03
CA VAL A 54 -3.31 9.70 1.85
C VAL A 54 -2.83 8.81 0.71
N ALA A 55 -3.72 7.98 0.18
CA ALA A 55 -3.46 7.24 -1.04
C ALA A 55 -3.17 8.24 -2.15
N GLY A 56 -2.04 8.09 -2.83
CA GLY A 56 -1.80 8.81 -4.08
C GLY A 56 -2.95 8.54 -5.04
N THR A 57 -3.31 9.53 -5.85
CA THR A 57 -4.34 9.37 -6.89
C THR A 57 -3.79 8.39 -7.93
N ALA A 58 -4.11 7.11 -7.79
CA ALA A 58 -3.79 6.10 -8.80
C ALA A 58 -4.62 6.38 -10.05
N ALA A 59 -4.04 6.12 -11.22
CA ALA A 59 -4.81 6.11 -12.46
C ALA A 59 -5.97 5.12 -12.31
N ALA A 60 -7.15 5.46 -12.86
CA ALA A 60 -8.30 4.57 -12.77
C ALA A 60 -7.97 3.24 -13.47
N ALA A 61 -8.10 2.13 -12.74
CA ALA A 61 -8.03 0.80 -13.32
C ALA A 61 -9.24 0.58 -14.25
N THR A 62 -8.99 0.26 -15.52
CA THR A 62 -10.05 0.14 -16.53
C THR A 62 -10.14 -1.24 -17.17
N THR A 63 -9.06 -2.02 -17.13
CA THR A 63 -8.89 -3.21 -17.98
C THR A 63 -8.98 -4.48 -17.13
N ALA A 64 -9.70 -5.49 -17.61
CA ALA A 64 -9.88 -6.74 -16.86
C ALA A 64 -8.56 -7.55 -16.84
N PRO A 65 -8.26 -8.29 -15.76
CA PRO A 65 -7.03 -9.09 -15.69
C PRO A 65 -6.96 -10.17 -16.79
N ALA A 66 -8.10 -10.73 -17.21
CA ALA A 66 -8.16 -11.68 -18.32
C ALA A 66 -7.65 -11.08 -19.65
N GLU A 67 -7.83 -9.78 -19.86
CA GLU A 67 -7.33 -9.07 -21.05
C GLU A 67 -5.85 -8.72 -20.90
N ILE A 68 -5.44 -8.26 -19.71
CA ILE A 68 -4.04 -7.89 -19.41
C ILE A 68 -3.10 -9.10 -19.56
N PHE A 69 -3.52 -10.26 -19.06
CA PHE A 69 -2.70 -11.47 -19.03
C PHE A 69 -3.06 -12.48 -20.13
N ALA A 70 -3.82 -12.07 -21.17
CA ALA A 70 -4.31 -12.95 -22.23
C ALA A 70 -3.17 -13.77 -22.88
N ASP A 71 -2.05 -13.13 -23.20
CA ASP A 71 -0.89 -13.79 -23.84
C ASP A 71 -0.21 -14.81 -22.90
N VAL A 72 -0.26 -14.57 -21.58
CA VAL A 72 0.31 -15.49 -20.58
C VAL A 72 -0.63 -16.68 -20.37
N ILE A 73 -1.94 -16.44 -20.36
CA ILE A 73 -2.95 -17.50 -20.27
C ILE A 73 -2.92 -18.39 -21.52
N ALA A 74 -2.82 -17.80 -22.70
CA ALA A 74 -2.80 -18.53 -23.97
C ALA A 74 -1.53 -19.39 -24.18
N ASN A 75 -0.47 -19.12 -23.41
CA ASN A 75 0.77 -19.88 -23.44
C ASN A 75 0.70 -21.11 -22.53
N ASP A 76 -0.08 -22.12 -22.90
CA ASP A 76 -0.19 -23.39 -22.16
C ASP A 76 -0.61 -23.23 -20.68
N ASP A 77 -1.61 -22.36 -20.43
CA ASP A 77 -2.10 -22.04 -19.08
C ASP A 77 -0.96 -21.58 -18.12
N ASN A 78 0.05 -20.88 -18.66
CA ASN A 78 1.23 -20.46 -17.90
C ASN A 78 0.88 -19.58 -16.68
N LEU A 79 -0.19 -18.78 -16.76
CA LEU A 79 -0.64 -17.96 -15.65
C LEU A 79 -1.30 -18.81 -14.56
N VAL A 80 -0.68 -18.84 -13.37
CA VAL A 80 -1.26 -19.50 -12.19
C VAL A 80 -2.20 -18.53 -11.47
N ARG A 81 -1.67 -17.39 -10.97
CA ARG A 81 -2.39 -16.45 -10.08
C ARG A 81 -1.81 -15.04 -10.13
N VAL A 82 -2.65 -14.06 -9.80
CA VAL A 82 -2.29 -12.66 -9.64
C VAL A 82 -2.84 -12.11 -8.33
N TRP A 83 -2.01 -11.34 -7.63
CA TRP A 83 -2.41 -10.51 -6.49
C TRP A 83 -2.08 -9.05 -6.78
N ARG A 84 -3.06 -8.17 -6.59
CA ARG A 84 -2.87 -6.73 -6.71
C ARG A 84 -3.19 -6.05 -5.39
N PHE A 85 -2.35 -5.12 -4.96
CA PHE A 85 -2.63 -4.30 -3.79
C PHE A 85 -3.24 -2.97 -4.25
N SER A 86 -4.49 -2.74 -3.86
CA SER A 86 -5.16 -1.46 -4.11
C SER A 86 -4.71 -0.42 -3.10
N ASN A 87 -3.91 0.57 -3.54
CA ASN A 87 -3.55 1.69 -2.66
C ASN A 87 -4.77 2.54 -2.27
N ALA A 88 -5.81 2.60 -3.11
CA ALA A 88 -7.00 3.39 -2.87
C ALA A 88 -7.87 2.81 -1.73
N THR A 89 -8.03 1.49 -1.71
CA THR A 89 -8.87 0.80 -0.72
C THR A 89 -8.08 0.05 0.35
N GLN A 90 -6.75 0.00 0.23
CA GLN A 90 -5.83 -0.78 1.08
C GLN A 90 -6.18 -2.27 1.18
N THR A 91 -6.73 -2.82 0.10
CA THR A 91 -7.17 -4.22 0.03
C THR A 91 -6.34 -5.00 -0.97
N TRP A 92 -6.21 -6.30 -0.72
CA TRP A 92 -5.67 -7.25 -1.69
C TRP A 92 -6.80 -7.76 -2.58
N GLU A 93 -6.53 -7.79 -3.87
CA GLU A 93 -7.43 -8.27 -4.92
C GLU A 93 -6.78 -9.47 -5.62
N PHE A 94 -7.58 -10.47 -5.95
CA PHE A 94 -7.13 -11.80 -6.40
C PHE A 94 -7.68 -12.15 -7.78
N TYR A 95 -6.84 -12.78 -8.60
CA TYR A 95 -7.24 -13.38 -9.87
C TYR A 95 -6.53 -14.71 -10.12
N ASP A 96 -7.28 -15.71 -10.56
CA ASP A 96 -6.81 -16.99 -11.08
C ASP A 96 -7.66 -17.33 -12.32
N PRO A 97 -7.05 -17.58 -13.50
CA PRO A 97 -7.79 -17.80 -14.74
C PRO A 97 -8.51 -19.16 -14.78
N ARG A 98 -8.20 -20.09 -13.87
CA ARG A 98 -8.79 -21.43 -13.91
C ARG A 98 -10.27 -21.39 -13.52
N PRO A 99 -11.16 -22.13 -14.22
CA PRO A 99 -12.60 -22.13 -13.97
C PRO A 99 -13.00 -22.41 -12.51
N ALA A 100 -12.20 -23.21 -11.79
CA ALA A 100 -12.44 -23.51 -10.37
C ALA A 100 -12.38 -22.29 -9.44
N PHE A 101 -11.81 -21.16 -9.89
CA PHE A 101 -11.62 -19.95 -9.09
C PHE A 101 -12.45 -18.76 -9.56
N GLU A 102 -13.31 -18.91 -10.58
CA GLU A 102 -14.13 -17.80 -11.11
C GLU A 102 -14.92 -17.06 -10.01
N GLN A 103 -15.50 -17.80 -9.05
CA GLN A 103 -16.25 -17.23 -7.93
C GLN A 103 -15.38 -16.64 -6.81
N ALA A 104 -14.08 -16.94 -6.79
CA ALA A 104 -13.13 -16.43 -5.80
C ALA A 104 -12.37 -15.20 -6.31
N ASN A 105 -12.45 -14.89 -7.60
CA ASN A 105 -11.79 -13.74 -8.20
C ASN A 105 -12.42 -12.44 -7.70
N THR A 106 -11.58 -11.55 -7.19
CA THR A 106 -11.98 -10.23 -6.67
C THR A 106 -11.32 -9.08 -7.42
N LEU A 107 -10.28 -9.36 -8.21
CA LEU A 107 -9.65 -8.38 -9.09
C LEU A 107 -10.47 -8.22 -10.36
N GLU A 108 -11.25 -7.14 -10.42
CA GLU A 108 -12.07 -6.84 -11.60
C GLU A 108 -11.30 -6.06 -12.66
N LYS A 109 -10.45 -5.11 -12.22
CA LYS A 109 -9.73 -4.19 -13.10
C LYS A 109 -8.34 -3.89 -12.58
N SER A 110 -7.41 -3.68 -13.51
CA SER A 110 -6.10 -3.07 -13.25
C SER A 110 -5.76 -2.09 -14.37
N GLY A 111 -4.68 -1.35 -14.18
CA GLY A 111 -4.16 -0.43 -15.20
C GLY A 111 -2.67 -0.15 -15.04
N ALA A 112 -2.17 0.70 -15.93
CA ALA A 112 -0.78 1.15 -15.93
C ALA A 112 -0.36 1.68 -14.55
N GLY A 113 0.82 1.27 -14.11
CA GLY A 113 1.40 1.62 -12.82
C GLY A 113 0.91 0.78 -11.64
N ASP A 114 -0.10 -0.09 -11.79
CA ASP A 114 -0.49 -1.01 -10.71
C ASP A 114 0.64 -2.00 -10.41
N ILE A 115 0.88 -2.21 -9.11
CA ILE A 115 1.88 -3.18 -8.63
C ILE A 115 1.18 -4.52 -8.40
N VAL A 116 1.70 -5.56 -9.05
CA VAL A 116 1.11 -6.90 -9.04
C VAL A 116 2.15 -7.97 -8.73
N TRP A 117 1.73 -8.98 -7.97
CA TRP A 117 2.42 -10.26 -7.80
C TRP A 117 1.82 -11.27 -8.76
N VAL A 118 2.61 -11.77 -9.70
CA VAL A 118 2.18 -12.71 -10.76
C VAL A 118 2.91 -14.03 -10.59
N ASN A 119 2.19 -15.13 -10.52
CA ASN A 119 2.76 -16.47 -10.48
C ASN A 119 2.59 -17.17 -11.83
N VAL A 120 3.70 -17.61 -12.42
CA VAL A 120 3.72 -18.33 -13.71
C VAL A 120 4.46 -19.67 -13.59
N THR A 121 4.17 -20.61 -14.49
CA THR A 121 4.83 -21.93 -14.51
C THR A 121 6.10 -21.98 -15.36
N SER A 122 6.23 -21.06 -16.32
CA SER A 122 7.26 -21.00 -17.36
C SER A 122 7.68 -19.57 -17.64
N GLU A 123 8.93 -19.40 -18.09
CA GLU A 123 9.47 -18.09 -18.47
C GLU A 123 8.76 -17.53 -19.71
N GLN A 124 8.41 -16.24 -19.68
CA GLN A 124 7.73 -15.58 -20.79
C GLN A 124 7.99 -14.07 -20.78
N ALA A 125 8.20 -13.49 -21.96
CA ALA A 125 8.20 -12.03 -22.12
C ALA A 125 6.79 -11.48 -21.89
N PHE A 126 6.67 -10.46 -21.05
CA PHE A 126 5.41 -9.84 -20.67
C PHE A 126 5.60 -8.33 -20.58
N GLN A 127 4.90 -7.57 -21.45
CA GLN A 127 5.06 -6.12 -21.53
C GLN A 127 6.54 -5.72 -21.67
N SER A 128 7.02 -4.73 -20.91
CA SER A 128 8.43 -4.32 -20.88
C SER A 128 9.34 -5.17 -19.98
N THR A 129 8.90 -6.35 -19.52
CA THR A 129 9.65 -7.23 -18.61
C THR A 129 9.60 -8.71 -19.02
N THR A 130 10.27 -9.56 -18.25
CA THR A 130 10.23 -11.02 -18.37
C THR A 130 9.70 -11.61 -17.07
N LEU A 131 8.71 -12.49 -17.16
CA LEU A 131 8.22 -13.30 -16.05
C LEU A 131 9.07 -14.57 -15.97
N PHE A 132 9.49 -14.94 -14.77
CA PHE A 132 10.21 -16.18 -14.47
C PHE A 132 9.31 -17.16 -13.72
N PRO A 133 9.54 -18.49 -13.83
CA PRO A 133 8.76 -19.48 -13.09
C PRO A 133 8.68 -19.16 -11.58
N GLY A 134 7.46 -19.18 -11.03
CA GLY A 134 7.17 -18.75 -9.67
C GLY A 134 6.66 -17.30 -9.61
N TRP A 135 6.87 -16.65 -8.47
CA TRP A 135 6.33 -15.33 -8.18
C TRP A 135 7.21 -14.18 -8.69
N ASN A 136 6.59 -13.25 -9.41
CA ASN A 136 7.20 -12.04 -9.97
C ASN A 136 6.47 -10.82 -9.43
N LEU A 137 7.22 -9.86 -8.88
CA LEU A 137 6.69 -8.56 -8.49
C LEU A 137 6.99 -7.53 -9.59
N ILE A 138 5.96 -7.05 -10.28
CA ILE A 138 6.09 -6.15 -11.42
C ILE A 138 5.12 -4.96 -11.30
N SER A 139 5.38 -3.92 -12.09
CA SER A 139 4.43 -2.86 -12.38
C SER A 139 3.87 -3.07 -13.78
N LEU A 140 2.58 -2.83 -13.98
CA LEU A 140 1.96 -2.87 -15.31
C LEU A 140 2.32 -1.62 -16.12
N ASP A 141 2.55 -1.79 -17.41
CA ASP A 141 2.78 -0.71 -18.39
C ASP A 141 1.51 0.11 -18.71
#